data_AF-A0A7V4GCQ7-F1
#
_entry.id   AF-A0A7V4GCQ7-F1
#
_cell.length_a   1.000
_cell.length_b   1.000
_cell.length_c   1.000
_cell.angle_alpha   90.00
_cell.angle_beta   90.00
_cell.angle_gamma   90.00
#
_symmetry.space_group_name_H-M   'P 1'
#
loop_
_entity.id
_entity.type
_entity.pdbx_description
1 polymer ?
#
loop_
_entity_poly.entity_id
_entity_poly.type
_entity_poly.pdbx_seq_one_letter_code
_entity_poly.pdbx_strand_id
1 'polypeptide(L)'
;MSRDCDDGNPCTDDACAAATGCRHAANTAACDDGDACTAPDVCSGGACVAGPRLPDWYPDADGDTFGDRDATPICAAIAPAGRVADHTDCCDSNASVFPGQTAWFIDSHLCAGGGAASWDYNCNGVEELRHTTSGGGCTRSGSSCVAVLGWTGSITRACGSGGSFVTSCDADCRPVQEWTAQECH
;
A
#
# COMPACT_ATOMS: atom_id res chain seq x y z
N MET A 1 -50.10 13.93 -29.64
CA MET A 1 -48.90 14.04 -30.49
C MET A 1 -47.94 14.92 -29.73
N SER A 2 -46.93 14.32 -29.10
CA SER A 2 -46.02 15.03 -28.20
C SER A 2 -45.33 16.14 -28.97
N ARG A 3 -45.49 17.37 -28.50
CA ARG A 3 -44.77 18.57 -28.98
C ARG A 3 -43.40 18.68 -28.32
N ASP A 4 -42.87 17.56 -27.85
CA ASP A 4 -41.65 17.56 -27.09
C ASP A 4 -40.48 17.34 -28.02
N CYS A 5 -39.60 18.34 -28.06
CA CYS A 5 -38.35 18.32 -28.82
C CYS A 5 -37.23 17.72 -27.96
N ASP A 6 -37.52 17.26 -26.75
CA ASP A 6 -36.57 16.64 -25.84
C ASP A 6 -36.02 15.34 -26.43
N ASP A 7 -34.70 15.30 -26.69
CA ASP A 7 -34.00 14.08 -27.12
C ASP A 7 -33.42 13.27 -25.95
N GLY A 8 -33.61 13.74 -24.72
CA GLY A 8 -33.11 13.14 -23.49
C GLY A 8 -31.61 13.31 -23.28
N ASN A 9 -30.92 14.10 -24.12
CA ASN A 9 -29.49 14.32 -24.00
C ASN A 9 -29.20 15.57 -23.14
N PRO A 10 -28.61 15.42 -21.94
CA PRO A 10 -28.29 16.56 -21.06
C PRO A 10 -27.29 17.55 -21.70
N CYS A 11 -26.57 17.13 -22.73
CA CYS A 11 -25.56 17.93 -23.42
C CYS A 11 -26.09 18.71 -24.63
N THR A 12 -27.41 18.76 -24.81
CA THR A 12 -28.06 19.59 -25.82
C THR A 12 -29.13 20.49 -25.20
N ASP A 13 -29.19 21.72 -25.69
CA ASP A 13 -30.30 22.63 -25.41
C ASP A 13 -31.35 22.48 -26.52
N ASP A 14 -32.51 21.97 -26.13
CA ASP A 14 -33.59 21.65 -27.06
C ASP A 14 -34.51 22.84 -27.30
N ALA A 15 -34.75 23.14 -28.57
CA ALA A 15 -35.63 24.22 -28.99
C ALA A 15 -36.49 23.80 -30.18
N CYS A 16 -37.79 24.02 -30.08
CA CYS A 16 -38.70 23.91 -31.23
C CYS A 16 -38.84 25.26 -31.93
N ALA A 17 -38.41 25.33 -33.18
CA ALA A 17 -38.62 26.48 -34.04
C ALA A 17 -39.59 26.14 -35.17
N ALA A 18 -40.62 26.97 -35.37
CA ALA A 18 -41.68 26.71 -36.36
C ALA A 18 -41.19 26.56 -37.80
N ALA A 19 -40.03 27.12 -38.15
CA ALA A 19 -39.46 27.09 -39.50
C ALA A 19 -38.48 25.92 -39.73
N THR A 20 -37.77 25.46 -38.69
CA THR A 20 -36.69 24.47 -38.81
C THR A 20 -36.97 23.16 -38.08
N GLY A 21 -38.07 23.07 -37.32
CA GLY A 21 -38.39 21.92 -36.48
C GLY A 21 -37.58 21.91 -35.17
N CYS A 22 -37.37 20.72 -34.62
CA CYS A 22 -36.57 20.51 -33.41
C CYS A 22 -35.08 20.79 -33.69
N ARG A 23 -34.45 21.54 -32.81
CA ARG A 23 -33.02 21.82 -32.81
C ARG A 23 -32.43 21.45 -31.46
N HIS A 24 -31.31 20.75 -31.49
CA HIS A 24 -30.54 20.31 -30.32
C HIS A 24 -29.17 20.98 -30.41
N ALA A 25 -28.96 22.05 -29.64
CA ALA A 25 -27.69 22.79 -29.68
C ALA A 25 -26.74 22.26 -28.60
N ALA A 26 -25.56 21.78 -28.99
CA ALA A 26 -24.55 21.34 -28.04
C ALA A 26 -24.25 22.42 -26.99
N ASN A 27 -24.28 22.06 -25.71
CA ASN A 27 -23.98 22.95 -24.60
C ASN A 27 -22.66 22.53 -23.90
N THR A 28 -22.35 23.22 -22.80
CA THR A 28 -21.15 22.99 -21.97
C THR A 28 -21.50 22.82 -20.50
N ALA A 29 -22.72 22.36 -20.22
CA ALA A 29 -23.22 22.14 -18.87
C ALA A 29 -22.48 20.98 -18.18
N ALA A 30 -22.65 20.87 -16.86
CA ALA A 30 -22.23 19.67 -16.13
C ALA A 30 -23.10 18.48 -16.56
N CYS A 31 -22.49 17.31 -16.64
CA CYS A 31 -23.15 16.06 -16.94
C CYS A 31 -22.52 14.92 -16.11
N ASP A 32 -22.91 13.68 -16.37
CA ASP A 32 -22.35 12.47 -15.77
C ASP A 32 -22.07 11.52 -16.93
N ASP A 33 -20.80 11.12 -17.10
CA ASP A 33 -20.38 10.22 -18.17
C ASP A 33 -20.56 8.73 -17.82
N GLY A 34 -21.00 8.46 -16.58
CA GLY A 34 -21.24 7.14 -16.03
C GLY A 34 -20.03 6.52 -15.31
N ASP A 35 -18.86 7.17 -15.33
CA ASP A 35 -17.67 6.73 -14.57
C ASP A 35 -17.54 7.55 -13.29
N ALA A 36 -17.86 6.92 -12.15
CA ALA A 36 -17.76 7.56 -10.84
C ALA A 36 -16.33 7.99 -10.46
N CYS A 37 -15.30 7.53 -11.18
CA CYS A 37 -13.92 7.92 -10.99
C CYS A 37 -13.51 9.15 -11.79
N THR A 38 -14.40 9.76 -12.57
CA THR A 38 -14.13 11.00 -13.29
C THR A 38 -15.07 12.09 -12.79
N ALA A 39 -14.49 13.25 -12.41
CA ALA A 39 -15.29 14.39 -11.98
C ALA A 39 -14.48 15.70 -11.96
N PRO A 40 -15.12 16.86 -12.24
CA PRO A 40 -16.48 16.98 -12.77
C PRO A 40 -16.52 16.71 -14.28
N ASP A 41 -17.53 15.97 -14.74
CA ASP A 41 -17.77 15.75 -16.18
C ASP A 41 -18.50 16.94 -16.79
N VAL A 42 -18.23 17.20 -18.07
CA VAL A 42 -18.76 18.36 -18.77
C VAL A 42 -19.19 18.00 -20.18
N CYS A 43 -20.22 18.69 -20.66
CA CYS A 43 -20.67 18.54 -22.03
C CYS A 43 -19.67 19.15 -23.01
N SER A 44 -19.36 18.42 -24.07
CA SER A 44 -18.52 18.90 -25.16
C SER A 44 -18.97 18.28 -26.48
N GLY A 45 -19.29 19.13 -27.47
CA GLY A 45 -19.72 18.66 -28.79
C GLY A 45 -21.03 17.87 -28.80
N GLY A 46 -21.90 18.04 -27.80
CA GLY A 46 -23.17 17.34 -27.67
C GLY A 46 -23.06 15.96 -27.01
N ALA A 47 -21.91 15.61 -26.45
CA ALA A 47 -21.70 14.41 -25.64
C ALA A 47 -21.19 14.79 -24.25
N CYS A 48 -21.50 13.96 -23.26
CA CYS A 48 -20.86 14.07 -21.96
C CYS A 48 -19.43 13.54 -22.06
N VAL A 49 -18.45 14.32 -21.60
CA VAL A 49 -17.05 13.89 -21.58
C VAL A 49 -16.52 13.81 -20.15
N ALA A 50 -15.77 12.73 -19.91
CA ALA A 50 -15.08 12.47 -18.66
C ALA A 50 -14.26 13.66 -18.17
N GLY A 51 -14.44 14.00 -16.91
CA GLY A 51 -13.57 14.90 -16.17
C GLY A 51 -12.21 14.26 -15.84
N PRO A 52 -11.36 14.97 -15.09
CA PRO A 52 -10.15 14.39 -14.53
C PRO A 52 -10.45 13.17 -13.67
N ARG A 53 -9.54 12.19 -13.71
CA ARG A 53 -9.63 11.02 -12.83
C ARG A 53 -9.39 11.41 -11.37
N LEU A 54 -10.23 10.90 -10.48
CA LEU A 54 -10.11 11.08 -9.03
C LEU A 54 -8.93 10.27 -8.45
N PRO A 55 -8.35 10.71 -7.31
CA PRO A 55 -7.34 9.96 -6.59
C PRO A 55 -7.84 8.57 -6.14
N ASP A 56 -6.93 7.60 -6.15
CA ASP A 56 -7.16 6.26 -5.60
C ASP A 56 -6.88 6.22 -4.09
N TRP A 57 -7.68 5.42 -3.39
CA TRP A 57 -7.60 5.22 -1.94
C TRP A 57 -7.66 3.73 -1.59
N TYR A 58 -6.65 3.28 -0.85
CA TYR A 58 -6.41 1.90 -0.46
C TYR A 58 -6.81 1.71 1.01
N PRO A 59 -7.39 0.56 1.38
CA PRO A 59 -7.70 0.28 2.79
C PRO A 59 -6.43 0.29 3.62
N ASP A 60 -6.55 0.83 4.84
CA ASP A 60 -5.52 0.84 5.89
C ASP A 60 -6.20 0.23 7.12
N ALA A 61 -6.10 -1.10 7.25
CA ALA A 61 -6.90 -1.85 8.22
C ALA A 61 -6.21 -2.00 9.58
N ASP A 62 -4.88 -1.85 9.66
CA ASP A 62 -4.12 -1.90 10.91
C ASP A 62 -3.71 -0.51 11.45
N GLY A 63 -3.87 0.54 10.65
CA GLY A 63 -3.72 1.93 11.07
C GLY A 63 -2.29 2.45 11.08
N ASP A 64 -1.38 1.84 10.31
CA ASP A 64 0.02 2.27 10.23
C ASP A 64 0.30 3.34 9.16
N THR A 65 -0.74 3.80 8.46
CA THR A 65 -0.74 4.82 7.40
C THR A 65 -0.28 4.36 6.02
N PHE A 66 -0.03 3.07 5.84
CA PHE A 66 0.23 2.44 4.55
C PHE A 66 -0.99 1.61 4.16
N GLY A 67 -1.32 1.65 2.86
CA GLY A 67 -2.51 0.97 2.37
C GLY A 67 -2.18 -0.39 1.76
N ASP A 68 -3.14 -1.31 1.80
CA ASP A 68 -3.02 -2.65 1.21
C ASP A 68 -2.56 -2.59 -0.25
N ARG A 69 -1.38 -3.14 -0.51
CA ARG A 69 -0.80 -3.26 -1.85
C ARG A 69 -1.59 -4.15 -2.80
N ASP A 70 -2.32 -5.12 -2.27
CA ASP A 70 -3.04 -6.13 -3.05
C ASP A 70 -4.54 -5.78 -3.19
N ALA A 71 -5.01 -4.73 -2.51
CA ALA A 71 -6.39 -4.28 -2.62
C ALA A 71 -6.70 -3.55 -3.94
N THR A 72 -7.92 -3.74 -4.43
CA THR A 72 -8.49 -2.85 -5.46
C THR A 72 -8.82 -1.50 -4.81
N PRO A 73 -8.28 -0.38 -5.31
CA PRO A 73 -8.55 0.93 -4.74
C PRO A 73 -9.98 1.37 -5.02
N ILE A 74 -10.46 2.32 -4.22
CA ILE A 74 -11.63 3.13 -4.58
C ILE A 74 -11.18 4.53 -4.94
N CYS A 75 -11.79 5.10 -5.97
CA CYS A 75 -11.52 6.46 -6.39
C CYS A 75 -12.42 7.44 -5.61
N ALA A 76 -11.86 8.55 -5.11
CA ALA A 76 -12.63 9.58 -4.43
C ALA A 76 -11.86 10.92 -4.37
N ALA A 77 -12.58 12.03 -4.38
CA ALA A 77 -11.98 13.37 -4.27
C ALA A 77 -11.30 13.62 -2.91
N ILE A 78 -11.74 12.93 -1.85
CA ILE A 78 -11.17 12.98 -0.50
C ILE A 78 -11.01 11.57 0.04
N ALA A 79 -10.05 11.39 0.96
CA ALA A 79 -9.80 10.13 1.64
C ALA A 79 -11.06 9.62 2.36
N PRO A 80 -11.58 8.44 1.97
CA PRO A 80 -12.60 7.76 2.76
C PRO A 80 -12.00 7.29 4.09
N ALA A 81 -12.84 7.12 5.12
CA ALA A 81 -12.38 6.67 6.43
C ALA A 81 -11.70 5.29 6.35
N GLY A 82 -10.56 5.13 7.04
CA GLY A 82 -9.77 3.89 7.02
C GLY A 82 -9.09 3.62 5.69
N ARG A 83 -8.77 4.67 4.93
CA ARG A 83 -8.05 4.56 3.66
C ARG A 83 -6.97 5.62 3.52
N VAL A 84 -5.90 5.25 2.82
CA VAL A 84 -4.77 6.12 2.52
C VAL A 84 -4.44 6.08 1.02
N ALA A 85 -3.71 7.10 0.55
CA ALA A 85 -3.31 7.19 -0.85
C ALA A 85 -2.11 6.27 -1.17
N ASP A 86 -1.36 5.91 -0.13
CA ASP A 86 -0.30 4.93 -0.22
C ASP A 86 -0.88 3.51 -0.42
N HIS A 87 -0.14 2.64 -1.10
CA HIS A 87 -0.54 1.25 -1.39
C HIS A 87 0.67 0.31 -1.29
N THR A 88 1.62 0.66 -0.44
CA THR A 88 2.90 -0.04 -0.38
C THR A 88 2.97 -1.03 0.78
N ASP A 89 1.89 -1.17 1.55
CA ASP A 89 1.81 -2.13 2.64
C ASP A 89 1.74 -3.56 2.11
N CYS A 90 2.73 -4.36 2.48
CA CYS A 90 2.79 -5.78 2.17
C CYS A 90 1.91 -6.63 3.10
N CYS A 91 1.35 -6.04 4.17
CA CYS A 91 0.61 -6.72 5.21
C CYS A 91 -0.36 -5.81 5.98
N ASP A 92 -1.48 -5.44 5.34
CA ASP A 92 -2.56 -4.55 5.86
C ASP A 92 -3.32 -5.06 7.11
N SER A 93 -2.78 -6.04 7.81
CA SER A 93 -3.35 -6.63 9.04
C SER A 93 -2.38 -6.58 10.21
N ASN A 94 -1.19 -5.99 10.01
CA ASN A 94 -0.14 -5.91 11.00
C ASN A 94 0.66 -4.60 10.85
N ALA A 95 0.31 -3.62 11.69
CA ALA A 95 0.91 -2.28 11.72
C ALA A 95 2.42 -2.20 12.01
N SER A 96 3.06 -3.35 12.29
CA SER A 96 4.51 -3.44 12.39
C SER A 96 5.19 -3.73 11.05
N VAL A 97 4.42 -4.05 10.01
CA VAL A 97 4.91 -4.46 8.70
C VAL A 97 4.56 -3.36 7.71
N PHE A 98 5.53 -2.53 7.37
CA PHE A 98 5.30 -1.43 6.44
C PHE A 98 6.59 -1.03 5.71
N PRO A 99 6.47 -0.39 4.54
CA PRO A 99 7.58 0.16 3.77
C PRO A 99 8.61 0.93 4.60
N GLY A 100 9.85 0.44 4.59
CA GLY A 100 10.95 1.12 5.27
C GLY A 100 10.96 0.95 6.79
N GLN A 101 10.21 0.00 7.34
CA GLN A 101 10.33 -0.41 8.74
C GLN A 101 11.79 -0.63 9.15
N THR A 102 12.17 -0.08 10.30
CA THR A 102 13.52 -0.18 10.88
C THR A 102 13.54 -0.91 12.23
N ALA A 103 12.38 -1.20 12.80
CA ALA A 103 12.23 -1.96 14.03
C ALA A 103 12.68 -3.41 13.85
N TRP A 104 13.00 -4.05 14.98
CA TRP A 104 13.55 -5.39 15.01
C TRP A 104 12.54 -6.37 15.60
N PHE A 105 12.32 -7.47 14.87
CA PHE A 105 11.41 -8.54 15.26
C PHE A 105 12.18 -9.85 15.47
N ILE A 106 11.55 -10.83 16.11
CA ILE A 106 12.16 -12.14 16.47
C ILE A 106 11.25 -13.33 16.13
N ASP A 107 10.01 -13.06 15.73
CA ASP A 107 9.09 -13.98 15.08
C ASP A 107 8.89 -13.57 13.62
N SER A 108 8.35 -14.50 12.86
CA SER A 108 7.72 -14.20 11.58
C SER A 108 6.36 -13.56 11.81
N HIS A 109 5.94 -12.69 10.90
CA HIS A 109 4.55 -12.28 10.81
C HIS A 109 3.75 -13.22 9.90
N LEU A 110 2.42 -13.13 10.02
CA LEU A 110 1.46 -13.74 9.12
C LEU A 110 0.47 -12.66 8.69
N CYS A 111 0.35 -12.43 7.39
CA CYS A 111 -0.67 -11.53 6.86
C CYS A 111 -2.03 -12.24 6.76
N ALA A 112 -3.09 -11.49 7.05
CA ALA A 112 -4.46 -11.96 6.81
C ALA A 112 -4.60 -12.39 5.34
N GLY A 113 -5.05 -13.63 5.11
CA GLY A 113 -5.11 -14.23 3.76
C GLY A 113 -4.35 -15.56 3.62
N GLY A 114 -3.60 -15.97 4.65
CA GLY A 114 -3.01 -17.32 4.72
C GLY A 114 -1.69 -17.47 3.96
N GLY A 115 -0.93 -16.38 3.85
CA GLY A 115 0.46 -16.42 3.38
C GLY A 115 1.36 -17.27 4.28
N ALA A 116 2.50 -17.70 3.73
CA ALA A 116 3.55 -18.30 4.54
C ALA A 116 4.08 -17.27 5.55
N ALA A 117 4.60 -17.75 6.68
CA ALA A 117 5.38 -16.94 7.60
C ALA A 117 6.44 -16.13 6.82
N SER A 118 6.42 -14.80 6.99
CA SER A 118 7.36 -13.86 6.35
C SER A 118 8.14 -13.10 7.42
N TRP A 119 9.35 -12.70 7.04
CA TRP A 119 10.30 -11.88 7.79
C TRP A 119 10.60 -10.56 7.07
N ASP A 120 9.92 -10.27 5.97
CA ASP A 120 9.97 -8.96 5.32
C ASP A 120 9.01 -8.02 6.05
N TYR A 121 9.51 -7.36 7.09
CA TYR A 121 8.75 -6.35 7.85
C TYR A 121 8.82 -4.97 7.21
N ASN A 122 9.77 -4.74 6.29
CA ASN A 122 9.99 -3.43 5.67
C ASN A 122 9.48 -3.34 4.23
N CYS A 123 8.79 -4.39 3.77
CA CYS A 123 8.17 -4.54 2.47
C CYS A 123 9.12 -4.32 1.28
N ASN A 124 10.41 -4.63 1.43
CA ASN A 124 11.41 -4.45 0.37
C ASN A 124 11.56 -5.67 -0.57
N GLY A 125 10.83 -6.76 -0.31
CA GLY A 125 10.85 -8.02 -1.05
C GLY A 125 12.00 -8.95 -0.66
N VAL A 126 12.74 -8.65 0.40
CA VAL A 126 13.84 -9.46 0.92
C VAL A 126 13.48 -10.00 2.29
N GLU A 127 13.45 -11.33 2.39
CA GLU A 127 13.24 -12.03 3.65
C GLU A 127 14.45 -11.87 4.58
N GLU A 128 14.27 -11.15 5.68
CA GLU A 128 15.37 -10.74 6.56
C GLU A 128 15.46 -11.63 7.80
N LEU A 129 16.02 -12.82 7.60
CA LEU A 129 16.26 -13.82 8.65
C LEU A 129 17.16 -13.34 9.82
N ARG A 130 17.76 -12.14 9.70
CA ARG A 130 18.46 -11.44 10.80
C ARG A 130 17.54 -11.15 12.00
N HIS A 131 16.25 -11.43 11.84
CA HIS A 131 15.17 -11.32 12.82
C HIS A 131 14.65 -12.70 13.29
N THR A 132 15.51 -13.72 13.34
CA THR A 132 15.18 -15.09 13.83
C THR A 132 15.85 -15.37 15.17
N THR A 133 15.39 -16.36 15.95
CA THR A 133 16.09 -16.82 17.17
C THR A 133 17.32 -17.70 16.88
N SER A 134 17.84 -17.69 15.65
CA SER A 134 18.94 -18.54 15.24
C SER A 134 20.21 -18.17 16.01
N GLY A 135 20.90 -19.17 16.56
CA GLY A 135 22.14 -18.96 17.28
C GLY A 135 23.26 -18.54 16.33
N GLY A 136 23.78 -17.33 16.51
CA GLY A 136 24.89 -16.79 15.73
C GLY A 136 26.24 -17.09 16.37
N GLY A 137 27.27 -17.18 15.55
CA GLY A 137 28.62 -17.41 16.02
C GLY A 137 29.66 -17.45 14.93
N CYS A 138 30.90 -17.68 15.34
CA CYS A 138 32.05 -17.77 14.46
C CYS A 138 32.65 -19.17 14.55
N THR A 139 32.78 -19.84 13.41
CA THR A 139 33.36 -21.19 13.34
C THR A 139 34.60 -21.16 12.48
N ARG A 140 35.69 -21.78 12.96
CA ARG A 140 36.90 -21.95 12.15
C ARG A 140 36.71 -23.06 11.12
N SER A 141 36.94 -22.73 9.87
CA SER A 141 37.04 -23.68 8.76
C SER A 141 38.43 -23.54 8.13
N GLY A 142 39.36 -24.39 8.56
CA GLY A 142 40.76 -24.28 8.20
C GLY A 142 41.41 -22.99 8.73
N SER A 143 42.01 -22.21 7.82
CA SER A 143 42.58 -20.88 8.13
C SER A 143 41.58 -19.74 8.03
N SER A 144 40.33 -20.02 7.65
CA SER A 144 39.27 -19.02 7.51
C SER A 144 38.30 -19.08 8.69
N CYS A 145 37.80 -17.92 9.10
CA CYS A 145 36.70 -17.84 10.05
C CYS A 145 35.41 -17.54 9.29
N VAL A 146 34.39 -18.38 9.48
CA VAL A 146 33.10 -18.22 8.81
C VAL A 146 32.06 -17.78 9.84
N ALA A 147 31.36 -16.69 9.53
CA ALA A 147 30.26 -16.20 10.32
C ALA A 147 29.00 -17.01 10.05
N VAL A 148 28.34 -17.45 11.11
CA VAL A 148 26.94 -17.86 11.11
C VAL A 148 26.17 -16.69 11.67
N LEU A 149 25.38 -16.03 10.82
CA LEU A 149 24.54 -14.91 11.23
C LEU A 149 23.47 -15.41 12.21
N GLY A 150 23.22 -14.64 13.27
CA GLY A 150 22.30 -15.03 14.33
C GLY A 150 22.62 -14.34 15.65
N TRP A 151 21.85 -14.63 16.69
CA TRP A 151 21.99 -14.01 18.00
C TRP A 151 22.93 -14.78 18.91
N THR A 152 23.66 -14.05 19.74
CA THR A 152 24.46 -14.66 20.79
C THR A 152 23.70 -14.72 22.10
N GLY A 153 23.51 -15.93 22.61
CA GLY A 153 22.75 -16.19 23.84
C GLY A 153 21.25 -16.36 23.58
N SER A 154 20.47 -16.39 24.65
CA SER A 154 19.01 -16.50 24.60
C SER A 154 18.40 -15.11 24.62
N ILE A 155 17.68 -14.76 23.57
CA ILE A 155 16.84 -13.54 23.55
C ILE A 155 15.51 -13.88 24.21
N THR A 156 15.02 -12.99 25.06
CA THR A 156 13.67 -13.11 25.60
C THR A 156 12.68 -12.49 24.61
N ARG A 157 11.57 -13.18 24.35
CA ARG A 157 10.48 -12.62 23.53
C ARG A 157 9.62 -11.67 24.36
N ALA A 158 10.15 -10.49 24.64
CA ALA A 158 9.42 -9.46 25.36
C ALA A 158 9.83 -8.09 24.85
N CYS A 159 8.86 -7.17 24.81
CA CYS A 159 9.11 -5.78 24.45
C CYS A 159 10.25 -5.19 25.29
N GLY A 160 11.16 -4.48 24.65
CA GLY A 160 12.37 -3.92 25.26
C GLY A 160 13.48 -4.95 25.53
N SER A 161 13.26 -6.23 25.22
CA SER A 161 14.35 -7.23 25.26
C SER A 161 15.28 -7.01 24.08
N GLY A 162 16.57 -6.94 24.38
CA GLY A 162 17.61 -6.83 23.37
C GLY A 162 18.64 -7.93 23.47
N GLY A 163 19.47 -8.00 22.44
CA GLY A 163 20.54 -8.96 22.32
C GLY A 163 21.57 -8.48 21.31
N SER A 164 22.62 -9.29 21.16
CA SER A 164 23.69 -9.00 20.19
C SER A 164 23.57 -9.97 19.01
N PHE A 165 23.46 -9.41 17.80
CA PHE A 165 23.39 -10.16 16.54
C PHE A 165 24.77 -10.19 15.88
N VAL A 166 25.25 -11.39 15.53
CA VAL A 166 26.52 -11.60 14.83
C VAL A 166 26.37 -11.19 13.37
N THR A 167 27.11 -10.16 12.96
CA THR A 167 27.12 -9.67 11.57
C THR A 167 28.33 -10.17 10.78
N SER A 168 29.44 -10.45 11.47
CA SER A 168 30.68 -10.98 10.87
C SER A 168 31.61 -11.58 11.94
N CYS A 169 32.81 -12.01 11.52
CA CYS A 169 33.86 -12.50 12.41
C CYS A 169 35.15 -11.70 12.22
N ASP A 170 35.86 -11.43 13.31
CA ASP A 170 37.17 -10.78 13.25
C ASP A 170 38.31 -11.77 12.88
N ALA A 171 39.53 -11.25 12.77
CA ALA A 171 40.72 -12.03 12.43
C ALA A 171 41.08 -13.10 13.47
N ASP A 172 40.68 -12.91 14.74
CA ASP A 172 40.87 -13.88 15.82
C ASP A 172 39.75 -14.94 15.86
N CYS A 173 38.76 -14.82 14.96
CA CYS A 173 37.55 -15.62 14.88
C CYS A 173 36.60 -15.40 16.07
N ARG A 174 36.50 -14.16 16.54
CA ARG A 174 35.49 -13.71 17.50
C ARG A 174 34.33 -13.05 16.77
N PRO A 175 33.11 -13.15 17.30
CA PRO A 175 31.95 -12.51 16.70
C PRO A 175 32.07 -10.99 16.74
N VAL A 176 31.86 -10.35 15.58
CA VAL A 176 31.54 -8.93 15.48
C VAL A 176 30.02 -8.84 15.56
N GLN A 177 29.55 -8.03 16.51
CA GLN A 177 28.14 -8.00 16.87
C GLN A 177 27.59 -6.59 16.92
N GLU A 178 26.31 -6.47 16.60
CA GLU A 178 25.52 -5.27 16.80
C GLU A 178 24.45 -5.53 17.85
N TRP A 179 24.27 -4.59 18.77
CA TRP A 179 23.21 -4.68 19.77
C TRP A 179 21.94 -4.06 19.22
N THR A 180 20.82 -4.76 19.38
CA THR A 180 19.49 -4.22 19.07
C THR A 180 18.47 -4.75 20.08
N ALA A 181 17.34 -4.07 20.18
CA ALA A 181 16.22 -4.45 21.02
C ALA A 181 14.91 -4.44 20.26
N GLN A 182 14.02 -5.35 20.65
CA GLN A 182 12.64 -5.36 20.18
C GLN A 182 11.94 -4.11 20.70
N GLU A 183 11.41 -3.32 19.77
CA GLU A 183 10.59 -2.18 20.11
C GLU A 183 9.26 -2.64 20.73
N CYS A 184 8.73 -1.81 21.62
CA CYS A 184 7.45 -2.04 22.25
C CYS A 184 6.38 -1.39 21.37
N HIS A 185 5.70 -2.19 20.56
CA HIS A 185 4.50 -1.78 19.84
C HIS A 185 3.27 -2.35 20.55
#